data_AF-A0A969X0B7-F1
#
_entry.id   AF-A0A969X0B7-F1
#
_cell.length_a   1.000
_cell.length_b   1.000
_cell.length_c   1.000
_cell.angle_alpha   90.00
_cell.angle_beta   90.00
_cell.angle_gamma   90.00
#
_symmetry.space_group_name_H-M   'P 1'
#
loop_
_entity.id
_entity.type
_entity.pdbx_description
1 polymer ?
#
loop_
_entity_poly.entity_id
_entity_poly.type
_entity_poly.pdbx_seq_one_letter_code
_entity_poly.pdbx_strand_id
1 'polypeptide(L)'
;NFMQDGYTDLTAMCERYAKEAVEIEDRLATIEEIVHVAKLLEQYMGNYIENKGGISKLELYTVEECDEIFYNSWEITLDAIKKFRK
;
A
#
# COMPACT_ATOMS: atom_id res chain seq x y z
N ASN A 1 2.15 7.11 5.71
CA ASN A 1 2.91 6.29 6.69
C ASN A 1 1.88 5.77 7.69
N PHE A 2 1.58 4.47 7.68
CA PHE A 2 0.40 3.94 8.38
C PHE A 2 0.40 4.20 9.89
N MET A 3 1.57 4.28 10.53
CA MET A 3 1.69 4.61 11.96
C MET A 3 1.28 6.07 12.24
N GLN A 4 1.64 7.00 11.33
CA GLN A 4 1.23 8.40 11.41
C GLN A 4 -0.24 8.62 11.05
N ASP A 5 -0.79 7.75 10.20
CA ASP A 5 -2.21 7.75 9.87
C ASP A 5 -3.08 7.15 11.00
N GLY A 6 -2.45 6.80 12.15
CA GLY A 6 -3.11 6.34 13.36
C GLY A 6 -3.34 4.83 13.43
N TYR A 7 -2.81 4.05 12.47
CA TYR A 7 -2.97 2.60 12.45
C TYR A 7 -1.89 1.93 13.28
N THR A 8 -2.21 1.63 14.53
CA THR A 8 -1.42 0.72 15.36
C THR A 8 -1.84 -0.75 15.21
N ASP A 9 -2.96 -0.98 14.51
CA ASP A 9 -3.53 -2.29 14.22
C ASP A 9 -3.35 -2.61 12.73
N LEU A 10 -2.62 -3.70 12.46
CA LEU A 10 -2.32 -4.16 11.11
C LEU A 10 -3.57 -4.63 10.37
N THR A 11 -4.52 -5.26 11.06
CA THR A 11 -5.75 -5.78 10.47
C THR A 11 -6.61 -4.63 9.93
N ALA A 12 -6.83 -3.59 10.76
CA ALA A 12 -7.59 -2.41 10.36
C ALA A 12 -6.93 -1.65 9.19
N MET A 13 -5.60 -1.60 9.16
CA MET A 13 -4.82 -1.02 8.07
C MET A 13 -5.03 -1.81 6.76
N CYS A 14 -4.92 -3.13 6.81
CA CYS A 14 -5.08 -4.01 5.64
C CYS A 14 -6.50 -3.97 5.08
N GLU A 15 -7.53 -3.91 5.91
CA GLU A 15 -8.93 -3.75 5.45
C GLU A 15 -9.14 -2.45 4.68
N ARG A 16 -8.56 -1.35 5.15
CA ARG A 16 -8.65 -0.06 4.46
C ARG A 16 -7.94 -0.07 3.11
N TYR A 17 -6.68 -0.49 3.07
CA TYR A 17 -5.91 -0.49 1.82
C TYR A 17 -6.41 -1.55 0.83
N ALA A 18 -7.02 -2.65 1.30
CA ALA A 18 -7.69 -3.59 0.42
C ALA A 18 -8.82 -2.94 -0.38
N LYS A 19 -9.61 -2.07 0.27
CA LYS A 19 -10.66 -1.32 -0.41
C LYS A 19 -10.09 -0.44 -1.53
N GLU A 20 -9.04 0.33 -1.22
CA GLU A 20 -8.37 1.19 -2.20
C GLU A 20 -7.77 0.36 -3.37
N ALA A 21 -7.19 -0.80 -3.08
CA ALA A 21 -6.61 -1.68 -4.08
C ALA A 21 -7.65 -2.26 -5.05
N VAL A 22 -8.83 -2.66 -4.56
CA VAL A 22 -9.90 -3.21 -5.41
C VAL A 22 -10.64 -2.12 -6.19
N GLU A 23 -10.72 -0.89 -5.66
CA GLU A 23 -11.35 0.25 -6.35
C GLU A 23 -10.57 0.71 -7.61
N ILE A 24 -9.28 0.35 -7.74
CA ILE A 24 -8.44 0.69 -8.90
C ILE A 24 -8.85 -0.09 -10.18
N GLU A 25 -9.60 -1.20 -10.05
CA GLU A 25 -9.99 -2.09 -11.16
C GLU A 25 -11.22 -1.61 -11.98
N ASP A 26 -11.60 -0.33 -11.90
CA ASP A 26 -12.75 0.28 -12.62
C ASP A 26 -14.10 -0.44 -12.39
N ARG A 27 -14.22 -1.24 -11.33
CA ARG A 27 -15.43 -1.97 -10.94
C ARG A 27 -15.72 -1.78 -9.45
N LEU A 28 -16.99 -1.83 -9.08
CA LEU A 28 -17.39 -1.84 -7.67
C LEU A 28 -16.88 -3.14 -7.03
N ALA A 29 -15.95 -2.99 -6.09
CA ALA A 29 -15.45 -4.06 -5.26
C ALA A 29 -16.59 -4.73 -4.46
N THR A 30 -16.71 -6.05 -4.54
CA THR A 30 -17.58 -6.80 -3.63
C THR A 30 -16.98 -6.85 -2.23
N ILE A 31 -17.82 -7.05 -1.21
CA ILE A 31 -17.34 -7.20 0.17
C ILE A 31 -16.42 -8.41 0.28
N GLU A 32 -16.75 -9.50 -0.43
CA GLU A 32 -15.97 -10.73 -0.46
C GLU A 32 -14.56 -10.50 -1.03
N GLU A 33 -14.43 -9.71 -2.10
CA GLU A 33 -13.13 -9.36 -2.68
C GLU A 33 -12.30 -8.50 -1.73
N ILE A 34 -12.90 -7.47 -1.12
CA ILE A 34 -12.21 -6.62 -0.14
C ILE A 34 -11.70 -7.46 1.03
N VAL A 35 -12.54 -8.35 1.57
CA VAL A 35 -12.14 -9.25 2.68
C VAL A 35 -11.05 -10.22 2.25
N HIS A 36 -11.10 -10.74 1.02
CA HIS A 36 -10.08 -11.63 0.51
C HIS A 36 -8.72 -10.92 0.37
N VAL A 37 -8.70 -9.73 -0.24
CA VAL A 37 -7.48 -8.93 -0.40
C VAL A 37 -6.94 -8.47 0.95
N ALA A 38 -7.80 -8.06 1.88
CA ALA A 38 -7.40 -7.68 3.24
C ALA A 38 -6.64 -8.81 3.95
N LYS A 39 -7.14 -10.06 3.86
CA LYS A 39 -6.47 -11.24 4.42
C LYS A 39 -5.11 -11.50 3.78
N LEU A 40 -5.00 -11.34 2.46
CA LEU A 40 -3.73 -11.53 1.76
C LEU A 40 -2.71 -10.45 2.17
N LEU A 41 -3.15 -9.19 2.28
CA LEU A 41 -2.31 -8.10 2.76
C LEU A 41 -1.85 -8.32 4.21
N GLU A 42 -2.76 -8.76 5.08
CA GLU A 42 -2.44 -9.05 6.48
C GLU A 42 -1.42 -10.19 6.60
N GLN A 43 -1.62 -11.29 5.86
CA GLN A 43 -0.66 -12.39 5.81
C GLN A 43 0.71 -11.94 5.29
N TYR A 44 0.74 -11.16 4.21
CA TYR A 44 1.97 -10.63 3.64
C TYR A 44 2.71 -9.75 4.65
N MET A 45 2.01 -8.80 5.25
CA MET A 45 2.60 -7.87 6.21
C MET A 45 3.04 -8.58 7.49
N GLY A 46 2.26 -9.53 8.00
CA GLY A 46 2.61 -10.36 9.14
C GLY A 46 3.92 -11.12 8.90
N ASN A 47 4.01 -11.82 7.76
CA ASN A 47 5.23 -12.54 7.36
C ASN A 47 6.42 -11.59 7.19
N TYR A 48 6.20 -10.41 6.59
CA TYR A 48 7.25 -9.41 6.40
C TYR A 48 7.78 -8.89 7.75
N ILE A 49 6.88 -8.56 8.67
CA ILE A 49 7.22 -8.11 10.03
C ILE A 49 7.98 -9.19 10.79
N GLU A 50 7.52 -10.44 10.72
CA GLU A 50 8.21 -11.57 11.36
C GLU A 50 9.62 -11.75 10.80
N ASN A 51 9.76 -11.73 9.47
CA ASN A 51 11.07 -11.82 8.80
C ASN A 51 12.02 -10.67 9.15
N LYS A 52 11.48 -9.49 9.50
CA LYS A 52 12.26 -8.34 9.97
C LYS A 52 12.60 -8.39 11.46
N GLY A 53 12.07 -9.35 12.21
CA GLY A 53 12.28 -9.49 13.65
C GLY A 53 11.31 -8.67 14.50
N GLY A 54 10.12 -8.38 13.97
CA GLY A 54 9.05 -7.68 14.67
C GLY A 54 8.86 -6.22 14.24
N ILE A 55 7.73 -5.63 14.63
CA ILE A 55 7.29 -4.31 14.13
C ILE A 55 8.27 -3.18 14.50
N SER A 56 8.97 -3.29 15.63
CA SER A 56 9.98 -2.32 16.08
C SER A 56 11.24 -2.28 15.22
N LYS A 57 11.41 -3.27 14.33
CA LYS A 57 12.53 -3.37 13.38
C LYS A 57 12.16 -2.90 11.99
N LEU A 58 10.92 -2.46 11.78
CA LEU A 58 10.53 -1.83 10.52
C LEU A 58 11.18 -0.46 10.41
N GLU A 59 11.99 -0.29 9.37
CA GLU A 59 12.38 1.04 8.91
C GLU A 59 11.22 1.58 8.08
N LEU A 60 10.47 2.52 8.66
CA LEU A 60 9.37 3.19 7.99
C LEU A 60 9.86 4.52 7.42
N TYR A 61 9.53 4.76 6.17
CA TYR A 61 9.76 6.05 5.53
C TYR A 61 8.98 7.17 6.25
N THR A 62 9.56 8.37 6.31
CA THR A 62 8.81 9.57 6.72
C THR A 62 7.75 9.92 5.68
N VAL A 63 6.85 10.87 6.00
CA VAL A 63 5.87 11.36 5.02
C VAL A 63 6.59 11.97 3.83
N GLU A 64 7.60 12.77 4.09
CA GLU A 64 8.38 13.46 3.05
C GLU A 64 9.08 12.46 2.13
N GLU A 65 9.64 11.39 2.68
CA GLU A 65 10.23 10.30 1.90
C GLU A 65 9.17 9.55 1.07
N CYS A 66 7.99 9.32 1.65
CA CYS A 66 6.86 8.71 0.92
C CYS A 66 6.39 9.61 -0.24
N ASP A 67 6.27 10.91 -0.02
CA ASP A 67 5.89 11.90 -1.03
C ASP A 67 6.95 11.97 -2.14
N GLU A 68 8.24 11.99 -1.80
CA GLU A 68 9.34 11.97 -2.77
C GLU A 68 9.31 10.71 -3.64
N ILE A 69 9.10 9.53 -3.04
CA ILE A 69 8.94 8.27 -3.77
C ILE A 69 7.74 8.36 -4.74
N PHE A 70 6.61 8.90 -4.28
CA PHE A 70 5.42 9.06 -5.10
C PHE A 70 5.67 9.99 -6.29
N TYR A 71 6.21 11.19 -6.06
CA TYR A 71 6.51 12.15 -7.13
C TYR A 71 7.50 11.58 -8.14
N ASN A 72 8.55 10.90 -7.68
CA ASN A 72 9.54 10.27 -8.55
C ASN A 72 8.89 9.17 -9.43
N SER A 73 8.06 8.31 -8.83
CA SER A 73 7.32 7.28 -9.57
C SER A 73 6.36 7.89 -10.60
N TRP A 74 5.69 8.98 -10.23
CA TRP A 74 4.76 9.71 -11.09
C TRP A 74 5.46 10.31 -12.32
N GLU A 75 6.60 10.98 -12.13
CA GLU A 75 7.39 11.56 -13.23
C GLU A 75 7.90 10.49 -14.19
N ILE A 76 8.39 9.35 -13.68
CA ILE A 76 8.81 8.21 -14.51
C ILE A 76 7.65 7.69 -15.36
N THR A 77 6.47 7.53 -14.74
CA THR A 77 5.26 7.07 -15.42
C THR A 77 4.83 8.05 -16.51
N LEU A 78 4.84 9.36 -16.21
CA LEU A 78 4.52 10.40 -17.19
C LEU A 78 5.50 10.43 -18.36
N ASP A 79 6.81 10.28 -18.11
CA ASP A 79 7.82 10.22 -19.15
C ASP A 79 7.61 9.01 -20.09
N ALA A 80 7.29 7.84 -19.51
CA ALA A 80 6.96 6.65 -20.29
C ALA A 80 5.73 6.87 -21.20
N ILE A 81 4.66 7.49 -20.66
CA ILE A 81 3.46 7.83 -21.44
C ILE A 81 3.79 8.82 -22.57
N LYS A 82 4.60 9.84 -22.29
CA LYS A 82 5.02 10.84 -23.30
C LYS A 82 5.82 10.19 -24.42
N LYS A 83 6.72 9.25 -24.11
CA LYS A 83 7.50 8.48 -25.09
C LYS A 83 6.62 7.60 -25.96
N PHE A 84 5.61 6.93 -25.39
CA PHE A 84 4.69 6.10 -26.16
C PHE A 84 3.80 6.90 -27.13
N ARG A 85 3.49 8.16 -26.80
CA ARG A 85 2.63 9.05 -27.61
C ARG A 85 3.35 9.77 -28.76
N LYS A 86 4.67 9.63 -28.89
CA LYS A 86 5.47 10.18 -30.00
C LYS A 86 5.82 9.08 -30.99
#